data_AF-A0A2K2DUD0-F1
#
_entry.id   AF-A0A2K2DUD0-F1
#
_cell.length_a   1.000
_cell.length_b   1.000
_cell.length_c   1.000
_cell.angle_alpha   90.00
_cell.angle_beta   90.00
_cell.angle_gamma   90.00
#
_symmetry.space_group_name_H-M   'P 1'
#
loop_
_entity.id
_entity.type
_entity.pdbx_description
1 polymer ?
#
loop_
_entity_poly.entity_id
_entity_poly.type
_entity_poly.pdbx_seq_one_letter_code
_entity_poly.pdbx_strand_id
1 'polypeptide(L)'
;MRKREKTQMILKRLKEVKKKMEMMNSAAQARARNMVDVQTMLTEEMPGVCTAGLPRRVEGFLYKYKTGDVVIVCLCHGLFQSPEGFVKHAGAVNVENAMQHIVMKPAAP
;
A
#
# COMPACT_ATOMS: atom_id res chain seq x y z
N MET A 1 2.31 -50.02 -36.21
CA MET A 1 3.42 -49.10 -35.90
C MET A 1 2.97 -47.63 -35.87
N ARG A 2 2.58 -47.00 -36.99
CA ARG A 2 2.33 -45.53 -37.10
C ARG A 2 1.28 -44.88 -36.17
N LYS A 3 0.27 -45.63 -35.68
CA LYS A 3 -0.75 -45.08 -34.74
C LYS A 3 -0.15 -44.78 -33.36
N ARG A 4 0.75 -45.63 -32.85
CA ARG A 4 1.38 -45.45 -31.52
C ARG A 4 2.31 -44.24 -31.48
N GLU A 5 3.03 -43.98 -32.56
CA GLU A 5 3.92 -42.81 -32.70
C GLU A 5 3.13 -41.50 -32.73
N LYS A 6 2.00 -41.45 -33.45
CA LYS A 6 1.11 -40.29 -33.46
C LYS A 6 0.53 -40.00 -32.07
N THR A 7 0.09 -41.05 -31.35
CA THR A 7 -0.41 -40.90 -29.98
C THR A 7 0.68 -40.40 -29.01
N GLN A 8 1.91 -40.90 -29.13
CA GLN A 8 3.03 -40.40 -28.31
C GLN A 8 3.35 -38.93 -28.61
N MET A 9 3.31 -38.53 -29.89
CA MET A 9 3.54 -37.14 -30.27
C MET A 9 2.49 -36.20 -29.67
N ILE A 10 1.22 -36.61 -29.66
CA ILE A 10 0.12 -35.83 -29.05
C ILE A 10 0.32 -35.74 -27.54
N LEU A 11 0.63 -36.85 -26.87
CA LEU A 11 0.88 -36.86 -25.42
C LEU A 11 2.06 -35.96 -25.04
N LYS A 12 3.12 -35.94 -25.86
CA LYS A 12 4.27 -35.04 -25.65
C LYS A 12 3.85 -33.57 -25.73
N ARG A 13 3.09 -33.21 -26.77
CA ARG A 13 2.56 -31.85 -26.92
C ARG A 13 1.61 -31.45 -25.78
N LEU A 14 0.74 -32.35 -25.34
CA LEU A 14 -0.16 -32.09 -24.21
C LEU A 14 0.62 -31.84 -22.91
N LYS A 15 1.69 -32.61 -22.65
CA LYS A 15 2.57 -32.38 -21.50
C LYS A 15 3.28 -31.03 -21.59
N GLU A 16 3.76 -30.64 -22.78
CA GLU A 16 4.38 -29.33 -22.99
C GLU A 16 3.37 -28.18 -22.79
N VAL A 17 2.15 -28.32 -23.29
CA VAL A 17 1.07 -27.33 -23.09
C VAL A 17 0.72 -27.21 -21.61
N LYS A 18 0.57 -28.33 -20.90
CA LYS A 18 0.32 -28.32 -19.45
C LYS A 18 1.43 -27.59 -18.68
N LYS A 19 2.70 -27.89 -18.98
CA LYS A 19 3.86 -27.23 -18.36
C LYS A 19 3.88 -25.73 -18.62
N LYS A 20 3.56 -25.29 -19.85
CA LYS A 20 3.44 -23.86 -20.19
C LYS A 20 2.33 -23.18 -19.39
N MET A 21 1.20 -23.86 -19.21
CA MET A 21 0.06 -23.36 -18.45
C MET A 21 0.38 -23.22 -16.95
N GLU A 22 1.09 -24.18 -16.36
CA GLU A 22 1.57 -24.11 -14.96
C GLU A 22 2.56 -22.95 -14.74
N MET A 23 3.49 -22.74 -15.68
CA MET A 23 4.40 -21.58 -15.65
C MET A 23 3.63 -20.25 -15.71
N MET A 24 2.65 -20.14 -16.60
CA MET A 24 1.84 -18.93 -16.75
C MET A 24 1.04 -18.62 -15.48
N ASN A 25 0.46 -19.64 -14.85
CA ASN A 25 -0.24 -19.51 -13.56
C ASN A 25 0.69 -19.06 -12.44
N SER A 26 1.91 -19.61 -12.38
CA SER A 26 2.91 -19.24 -11.35
C SER A 26 3.35 -17.77 -11.51
N ALA A 27 3.56 -17.31 -12.75
CA ALA A 27 3.91 -15.93 -13.03
C ALA A 27 2.75 -14.95 -12.75
N ALA A 28 1.50 -15.36 -12.98
CA ALA A 28 0.33 -14.59 -12.61
C ALA A 28 0.20 -14.46 -11.08
N GLN A 29 0.42 -15.55 -10.34
CA GLN A 29 0.43 -15.53 -8.87
C GLN A 29 1.54 -14.65 -8.29
N ALA A 30 2.76 -14.70 -8.85
CA ALA A 30 3.85 -13.84 -8.40
C ALA A 30 3.54 -12.35 -8.62
N ARG A 31 2.94 -11.99 -9.76
CA ARG A 31 2.46 -10.63 -10.02
C ARG A 31 1.37 -10.20 -9.02
N ALA A 32 0.40 -11.08 -8.74
CA ALA A 32 -0.66 -10.80 -7.79
C ALA A 32 -0.11 -10.58 -6.36
N ARG A 33 0.85 -11.39 -5.91
CA ARG A 33 1.52 -11.20 -4.61
C ARG A 33 2.19 -9.83 -4.51
N ASN A 34 2.98 -9.44 -5.50
CA ASN A 34 3.63 -8.13 -5.51
C ASN A 34 2.64 -6.96 -5.40
N MET A 35 1.46 -7.06 -6.03
CA MET A 35 0.43 -6.03 -5.91
C MET A 35 -0.16 -5.95 -4.50
N VAL A 36 -0.37 -7.10 -3.85
CA VAL A 36 -0.80 -7.15 -2.44
C VAL A 36 0.26 -6.54 -1.52
N ASP A 37 1.54 -6.82 -1.76
CA ASP A 37 2.63 -6.26 -0.95
C ASP A 37 2.71 -4.73 -1.06
N VAL A 38 2.59 -4.18 -2.29
CA VAL A 38 2.55 -2.73 -2.52
C VAL A 38 1.33 -2.10 -1.85
N GLN A 39 0.16 -2.72 -1.98
CA GLN A 39 -1.05 -2.23 -1.32
C GLN A 39 -0.89 -2.22 0.21
N THR A 40 -0.33 -3.28 0.78
CA THR A 40 -0.05 -3.40 2.22
C THR A 40 0.89 -2.28 2.67
N MET A 41 1.98 -2.00 1.94
CA MET A 41 2.87 -0.89 2.24
C MET A 41 2.15 0.48 2.24
N LEU A 42 1.34 0.73 1.22
CA LEU A 42 0.62 2.00 1.08
C LEU A 42 -0.47 2.19 2.15
N THR A 43 -1.07 1.11 2.64
CA THR A 43 -2.18 1.18 3.62
C THR A 43 -1.73 1.04 5.06
N GLU A 44 -0.67 0.27 5.34
CA GLU A 44 -0.21 -0.03 6.71
C GLU A 44 1.00 0.81 7.12
N GLU A 45 1.96 1.06 6.22
CA GLU A 45 3.16 1.84 6.55
C GLU A 45 2.98 3.35 6.34
N MET A 46 2.10 3.74 5.41
CA MET A 46 1.80 5.13 5.10
C MET A 46 0.33 5.52 5.29
N PRO A 47 -0.24 5.32 6.49
CA PRO A 47 -1.65 5.61 6.72
C PRO A 47 -1.96 7.10 6.51
N GLY A 48 -3.10 7.35 5.84
CA GLY A 48 -3.63 8.69 5.66
C GLY A 48 -4.09 9.27 7.00
N VAL A 49 -3.85 10.55 7.21
CA VAL A 49 -4.27 11.28 8.41
C VAL A 49 -4.99 12.57 8.07
N CYS A 50 -5.80 13.05 9.01
CA CYS A 50 -6.33 14.41 8.95
C CYS A 50 -6.44 15.03 10.35
N THR A 51 -6.46 16.35 10.40
CA THR A 51 -6.76 17.07 11.64
C THR A 51 -8.25 17.06 11.97
N ALA A 52 -8.57 16.99 13.26
CA ALA A 52 -9.92 17.04 13.79
C ALA A 52 -10.03 18.03 14.96
N GLY A 53 -11.18 18.70 15.08
CA GLY A 53 -11.43 19.68 16.15
C GLY A 53 -10.60 20.97 16.05
N LEU A 54 -10.06 21.27 14.86
CA LEU A 54 -9.26 22.47 14.60
C LEU A 54 -9.94 23.38 13.58
N PRO A 55 -9.59 24.69 13.52
CA PRO A 55 -10.21 25.65 12.61
C PRO A 55 -10.16 25.25 11.13
N ARG A 56 -9.13 24.51 10.72
CA ARG A 56 -9.00 23.98 9.36
C ARG A 56 -8.74 22.49 9.38
N ARG A 57 -9.44 21.77 8.51
CA ARG A 57 -9.13 20.37 8.19
C ARG A 57 -7.95 20.34 7.24
N VAL A 58 -6.86 19.72 7.68
CA VAL A 58 -5.63 19.50 6.90
C VAL A 58 -5.48 18.00 6.73
N GLU A 59 -5.11 17.56 5.53
CA GLU A 59 -4.88 16.16 5.21
C GLU A 59 -3.39 15.89 5.00
N GLY A 60 -2.96 14.67 5.32
CA GLY A 60 -1.57 14.24 5.18
C GLY A 60 -1.46 12.72 5.15
N PHE A 61 -0.22 12.24 5.04
CA PHE A 61 0.12 10.84 5.25
C PHE A 61 1.19 10.74 6.34
N LEU A 62 1.11 9.73 7.19
CA LEU A 62 2.27 9.34 7.98
C LEU A 62 3.35 8.85 7.01
N TYR A 63 4.54 9.44 7.12
CA TYR A 63 5.66 9.11 6.25
C TYR A 63 6.71 8.25 6.95
N LYS A 64 6.90 8.47 8.26
CA LYS A 64 7.85 7.71 9.06
C LYS A 64 7.39 7.64 10.50
N TYR A 65 7.40 6.42 11.05
CA TYR A 65 7.14 6.14 12.45
C TYR A 65 8.35 5.42 13.03
N LYS A 66 9.16 6.11 13.84
CA LYS A 66 10.09 5.46 14.77
C LYS A 66 9.44 5.44 16.14
N THR A 67 9.87 4.55 17.03
CA THR A 67 9.45 4.58 18.44
C THR A 67 9.68 5.99 19.02
N GLY A 68 8.59 6.74 19.18
CA GLY A 68 8.56 8.11 19.71
C GLY A 68 8.47 9.24 18.68
N ASP A 69 8.88 9.03 17.43
CA ASP A 69 8.97 10.11 16.43
C ASP A 69 8.14 9.82 15.18
N VAL A 70 7.29 10.77 14.81
CA VAL A 70 6.41 10.68 13.64
C VAL A 70 6.62 11.88 12.72
N VAL A 71 6.68 11.63 11.42
CA VAL A 71 6.73 12.68 10.39
C VAL A 71 5.51 12.56 9.49
N ILE A 72 4.85 13.69 9.25
CA ILE A 72 3.65 13.78 8.40
C ILE A 72 4.01 14.56 7.14
N VAL A 73 3.72 14.00 5.97
CA VAL A 73 3.72 14.79 4.74
C VAL A 73 2.36 15.47 4.59
N CYS A 74 2.34 16.80 4.56
CA CYS A 74 1.11 17.58 4.42
C CYS A 74 0.70 17.68 2.96
N LEU A 75 -0.56 17.34 2.64
CA LEU A 75 -1.08 17.40 1.27
C LEU A 75 -1.39 18.81 0.78
N CYS A 76 -1.37 19.82 1.65
CA CYS A 76 -1.54 21.21 1.22
C CYS A 76 -0.33 21.70 0.41
N HIS A 77 0.89 21.31 0.79
CA HIS A 77 2.12 21.86 0.20
C HIS A 77 3.18 20.80 -0.15
N GLY A 78 2.96 19.52 0.20
CA GLY A 78 3.92 18.43 -0.01
C GLY A 78 5.12 18.47 0.94
N LEU A 79 5.07 19.26 2.01
CA LEU A 79 6.17 19.41 2.98
C LEU A 79 6.00 18.46 4.16
N PHE A 80 7.13 17.97 4.66
CA PHE A 80 7.20 17.22 5.91
C PHE A 80 7.03 18.14 7.11
N GLN A 81 6.18 17.72 8.05
CA GLN A 81 5.85 18.43 9.27
C GLN A 81 5.97 17.47 10.46
N SER A 82 6.40 18.00 11.60
CA SER A 82 6.17 17.33 12.88
C SER A 82 4.66 17.34 13.20
N PRO A 83 4.18 16.52 14.16
CA PRO A 83 2.79 16.56 14.60
C PRO A 83 2.35 17.97 14.99
N GLU A 84 3.19 18.71 15.73
CA GLU A 84 2.95 20.08 16.17
C GLU A 84 2.85 21.04 14.98
N GLY A 85 3.78 20.91 14.02
CA GLY A 85 3.76 21.70 12.79
C GLY A 85 2.49 21.47 11.97
N PHE A 86 2.03 20.22 11.90
CA PHE A 86 0.83 19.83 11.18
C PHE A 86 -0.45 20.39 11.82
N VAL A 87 -0.60 20.32 13.15
CA VAL A 87 -1.76 20.89 13.86
C VAL A 87 -1.72 22.42 13.90
N LYS A 88 -0.54 23.04 14.02
CA LYS A 88 -0.37 24.49 13.90
C LYS A 88 -0.79 24.98 12.52
N HIS A 89 -0.46 24.22 11.47
CA HIS A 89 -0.89 24.52 10.11
C HIS A 89 -2.43 24.45 9.96
N ALA A 90 -3.08 23.56 10.69
CA ALA A 90 -4.53 23.49 10.81
C ALA A 90 -5.16 24.60 11.68
N GLY A 91 -4.35 25.52 12.23
CA GLY A 91 -4.82 26.65 13.03
C GLY A 91 -4.92 26.36 14.53
N ALA A 92 -4.23 25.33 15.04
CA ALA A 92 -4.17 25.07 16.48
C ALA A 92 -3.47 26.24 17.21
N VAL A 93 -4.11 26.73 18.28
CA VAL A 93 -3.56 27.77 19.15
C VAL A 93 -2.56 27.18 20.16
N ASN A 94 -2.86 25.97 20.66
CA ASN A 94 -1.95 25.16 21.47
C ASN A 94 -1.58 23.90 20.68
N VAL A 95 -0.32 23.50 20.76
CA VAL A 95 0.22 22.29 20.13
C VAL A 95 0.59 21.21 21.15
N GLU A 96 0.43 21.48 22.45
CA GLU A 96 0.49 20.45 23.48
C GLU A 96 -0.53 19.34 23.15
N ASN A 97 -0.09 18.08 23.26
CA ASN A 97 -0.88 16.91 22.88
C ASN A 97 -1.34 16.90 21.40
N ALA A 98 -0.54 17.43 20.47
CA ALA A 98 -0.83 17.48 19.03
C ALA A 98 -1.42 16.17 18.45
N MET A 99 -0.95 15.02 18.93
CA MET A 99 -1.43 13.70 18.51
C MET A 99 -2.94 13.47 18.74
N GLN A 100 -3.56 14.11 19.73
CA GLN A 100 -5.00 14.00 19.98
C GLN A 100 -5.86 14.63 18.88
N HIS A 101 -5.29 15.60 18.16
CA HIS A 101 -5.97 16.30 17.06
C HIS A 101 -5.74 15.63 15.70
N ILE A 102 -4.94 14.56 15.65
CA ILE A 102 -4.57 13.85 14.42
C ILE A 102 -5.30 12.52 14.40
N VAL A 103 -6.13 12.31 13.39
CA VAL A 103 -6.95 11.11 13.24
C VAL A 103 -6.48 10.34 12.00
N MET A 104 -6.26 9.04 12.15
CA MET A 104 -6.01 8.14 11.02
C MET A 104 -7.30 7.94 10.23
N LYS A 105 -7.21 8.03 8.90
CA LYS A 105 -8.30 7.66 8.00
C LYS A 105 -8.36 6.14 7.91
N PRO A 106 -9.55 5.52 8.06
CA PRO A 106 -9.69 4.09 7.81
C PRO A 106 -9.31 3.77 6.36
N ALA A 107 -8.62 2.65 6.15
CA ALA A 107 -8.44 2.10 4.81
C ALA A 107 -9.82 1.81 4.21
N ALA A 108 -9.98 2.04 2.91
CA ALA A 108 -11.22 1.70 2.22
C ALA A 108 -11.54 0.20 2.43
N PRO A 109 -12.82 -0.18 2.62
CA PRO A 109 -13.23 -1.56 2.85
C PRO A 109 -12.93 -2.48 1.67
#